data_AF-X1H3P8-F1
#
_entry.id   AF-X1H3P8-F1
#
_cell.length_a   1.000
_cell.length_b   1.000
_cell.length_c   1.000
_cell.angle_alpha   90.00
_cell.angle_beta   90.00
_cell.angle_gamma   90.00
#
_symmetry.space_group_name_H-M   'P 1'
#
loop_
_entity.id
_entity.type
_entity.pdbx_description
1 polymer ?
#
loop_
_entity_poly.entity_id
_entity_poly.type
_entity_poly.pdbx_seq_one_letter_code
_entity_poly.pdbx_strand_id
1 'polypeptide(L)' 'MEKEILACIADNNIRFLHSGQTSKYIFPVEREEAHEKKISHLITRLFIVSITPDKKILYLVQKRGKNKKSFPEYFTDS' A
#
# COMPACT_ATOMS: atom_id res chain seq x y z
N MET A 1 -7.93 -2.38 18.83
CA MET A 1 -7.31 -1.85 17.60
C MET A 1 -8.31 -0.88 17.01
N GLU A 2 -7.94 0.36 16.72
CA GLU A 2 -8.86 1.30 16.07
C GLU A 2 -9.27 0.77 14.69
N LYS A 3 -10.50 1.11 14.26
CA LYS A 3 -11.00 0.73 12.95
C LYS A 3 -10.23 1.50 11.88
N GLU A 4 -9.34 0.81 11.19
CA GLU A 4 -8.60 1.35 10.05
C GLU A 4 -9.51 1.39 8.81
N ILE A 5 -9.62 2.56 8.18
CA ILE A 5 -10.38 2.77 6.96
C ILE A 5 -9.44 2.82 5.76
N LEU A 6 -9.77 2.08 4.70
CA LEU A 6 -9.04 2.05 3.44
C LEU A 6 -9.78 2.85 2.35
N ALA A 7 -9.01 3.43 1.44
CA ALA A 7 -9.51 4.04 0.21
C ALA A 7 -9.71 2.97 -0.87
N CYS A 8 -10.94 2.51 -1.04
CA CYS A 8 -11.31 1.44 -1.96
C CYS A 8 -11.77 1.96 -3.32
N ILE A 9 -11.70 1.10 -4.33
CA ILE A 9 -12.22 1.32 -5.68
C ILE A 9 -12.87 0.05 -6.20
N ALA A 10 -13.93 0.18 -6.99
CA ALA A 10 -14.53 -0.96 -7.68
C ALA A 10 -13.67 -1.34 -8.90
N ASP A 11 -13.55 -2.64 -9.17
CA ASP A 11 -12.66 -3.15 -10.24
C ASP A 11 -12.99 -2.56 -11.61
N ASN A 12 -14.29 -2.38 -11.92
CA ASN A 12 -14.75 -1.78 -13.16
C ASN A 12 -14.37 -0.29 -13.32
N ASN A 13 -13.94 0.37 -12.25
CA ASN A 13 -13.55 1.77 -12.22
C ASN A 13 -12.03 1.97 -12.15
N ILE A 14 -11.22 0.90 -12.03
CA ILE A 14 -9.74 0.98 -11.96
C ILE A 14 -9.16 1.78 -13.13
N ARG A 15 -9.77 1.69 -14.32
CA ARG A 15 -9.36 2.44 -15.52
C ARG A 15 -9.25 3.95 -15.29
N PHE A 16 -10.05 4.51 -14.38
CA PHE A 16 -10.06 5.95 -14.08
C PHE A 16 -8.86 6.40 -13.23
N LEU A 17 -8.16 5.47 -12.56
CA LEU A 17 -6.90 5.74 -11.87
C LEU A 17 -5.81 6.16 -12.88
N HIS A 18 -5.78 5.53 -14.06
CA HIS A 18 -4.81 5.86 -15.11
C HIS A 18 -5.01 7.26 -15.70
N SER A 19 -6.22 7.79 -15.66
CA SER A 19 -6.54 9.15 -16.12
C SER A 19 -6.43 10.22 -15.03
N GLY A 20 -5.96 9.87 -13.82
CA GLY A 20 -5.87 10.79 -12.68
C GLY A 20 -7.22 11.21 -12.09
N GLN A 21 -8.32 10.59 -12.50
CA GLN A 21 -9.67 10.89 -11.99
C GLN A 21 -9.97 10.02 -10.76
N THR A 22 -9.17 10.19 -9.72
CA THR A 22 -9.20 9.32 -8.55
C THR A 22 -10.40 9.61 -7.65
N SER A 23 -10.61 10.86 -7.24
CA SER A 23 -11.58 11.20 -6.17
C SER A 23 -13.03 10.76 -6.39
N LYS A 24 -13.51 10.69 -7.64
CA LYS A 24 -14.91 10.36 -7.96
C LYS A 24 -15.28 8.90 -7.73
N TYR A 25 -14.29 8.00 -7.82
CA TYR A 25 -14.52 6.55 -7.80
C TYR A 25 -13.95 5.87 -6.56
N ILE A 26 -13.34 6.64 -5.65
CA ILE A 26 -12.82 6.16 -4.38
C ILE A 26 -13.89 6.26 -3.29
N PHE A 27 -14.01 5.22 -2.48
CA PHE A 27 -14.93 5.16 -1.35
C PHE A 27 -14.25 4.52 -0.12
N PRO A 28 -14.65 4.89 1.11
CA PRO A 28 -14.09 4.33 2.33
C PRO A 28 -14.67 2.94 2.65
N VAL A 29 -13.83 2.01 3.10
CA VAL A 29 -14.26 0.69 3.65
C VAL A 29 -13.35 0.32 4.83
N GLU A 30 -13.89 -0.38 5.83
CA GLU A 30 -13.07 -0.93 6.91
C GLU A 30 -12.05 -1.95 6.36
N ARG A 31 -10.81 -1.90 6.84
CA ARG A 31 -9.71 -2.77 6.37
C ARG A 31 -10.06 -4.26 6.40
N GLU A 32 -10.71 -4.69 7.47
CA GLU A 32 -11.09 -6.10 7.64
C GLU A 32 -12.09 -6.52 6.56
N GLU A 33 -13.16 -5.74 6.37
CA GLU A 33 -14.15 -5.97 5.31
C GLU A 33 -13.50 -5.96 3.93
N ALA A 34 -12.65 -4.98 3.63
CA ALA A 34 -11.99 -4.88 2.33
C ALA A 34 -11.12 -6.11 2.03
N HIS A 35 -10.39 -6.62 3.02
CA HIS A 35 -9.56 -7.81 2.86
C HIS A 35 -10.38 -9.09 2.75
N GLU A 36 -11.44 -9.25 3.56
CA GLU A 36 -12.33 -10.41 3.52
C GLU A 36 -13.08 -10.52 2.19
N LYS A 37 -13.63 -9.39 1.73
CA LYS A 37 -14.38 -9.30 0.47
C LYS A 37 -13.49 -9.11 -0.76
N LYS A 38 -12.16 -9.05 -0.57
CA LYS A 38 -11.16 -8.82 -1.64
C LYS A 38 -11.45 -7.56 -2.47
N ILE A 39 -11.89 -6.49 -1.81
CA ILE A 39 -12.16 -5.21 -2.45
C ILE A 39 -10.83 -4.52 -2.76
N SER A 40 -10.65 -4.13 -4.02
CA SER A 40 -9.51 -3.35 -4.47
C SER A 40 -9.40 -2.05 -3.68
N HIS A 41 -8.19 -1.76 -3.20
CA HIS A 41 -7.91 -0.55 -2.43
C HIS A 41 -6.57 0.04 -2.82
N LEU A 42 -6.46 1.34 -2.64
CA LEU A 42 -5.25 2.08 -2.91
C LEU A 42 -4.22 1.82 -1.81
N ILE A 43 -2.96 1.64 -2.22
CA ILE A 43 -1.82 1.58 -1.32
C ILE A 43 -0.83 2.68 -1.71
N THR A 44 -0.19 3.26 -0.71
CA THR A 44 0.97 4.14 -0.92
C THR A 44 2.23 3.34 -0.61
N ARG A 45 3.16 3.28 -1.57
CA ARG A 45 4.49 2.71 -1.35
C ARG A 45 5.52 3.83 -1.31
N LEU A 46 6.41 3.80 -0.33
CA LEU A 46 7.47 4.78 -0.17
C LEU A 46 8.82 4.09 -0.41
N PHE A 47 9.52 4.54 -1.44
CA PHE A 47 10.86 4.08 -1.76
C PHE A 47 11.88 5.11 -1.28
N ILE A 48 12.74 4.71 -0.34
CA ILE A 48 13.77 5.59 0.22
C ILE A 48 15.13 5.18 -0.34
N VAL A 49 15.77 6.12 -1.03
CA VAL A 49 17.12 5.99 -1.58
C VAL A 49 18.05 7.01 -0.96
N SER A 50 19.32 6.63 -0.78
CA SER A 50 20.40 7.53 -0.40
C SER A 50 21.57 7.35 -1.35
N ILE A 51 22.30 8.44 -1.60
CA ILE A 51 23.52 8.42 -2.43
C ILE A 51 24.70 8.68 -1.50
N THR A 52 25.65 7.76 -1.45
CA THR A 52 26.86 7.87 -0.63
C THR A 52 27.89 8.80 -1.27
N PRO A 53 28.91 9.28 -0.51
CA PRO A 53 29.99 10.10 -1.07
C PRO A 53 30.74 9.44 -2.24
N ASP A 54 30.83 8.10 -2.28
CA ASP A 54 31.43 7.33 -3.37
C ASP A 54 30.44 6.98 -4.51
N LYS A 55 29.30 7.71 -4.60
CA LYS A 55 28.27 7.58 -5.64
C LYS A 55 27.56 6.22 -5.71
N LYS A 56 27.53 5.46 -4.61
CA LYS A 56 26.69 4.25 -4.52
C LYS A 56 25.27 4.63 -4.13
N ILE A 57 24.30 3.90 -4.67
CA ILE A 57 22.90 4.02 -4.30
C ILE A 57 22.60 3.00 -3.21
N LEU A 58 22.13 3.47 -2.06
CA LEU A 58 21.60 2.65 -0.99
C LEU A 58 20.07 2.69 -1.06
N TYR A 59 19.46 1.53 -0.97
CA TYR A 59 18.00 1.37 -0.97
C TYR A 59 17.55 0.85 0.39
N LEU A 60 16.58 1.52 1.00
CA LEU A 60 16.04 1.08 2.28
C LEU A 60 15.12 -0.12 2.07
N VAL A 61 15.51 -1.26 2.59
CA VAL A 61 14.66 -2.45 2.69
C VAL A 61 14.26 -2.66 4.15
N GLN A 62 12.97 -2.83 4.40
CA GLN A 62 12.44 -3.12 5.72
C GLN A 62 12.31 -4.62 5.94
N LYS A 63 12.61 -5.09 7.16
CA LYS A 63 12.21 -6.43 7.62
C LYS A 63 10.91 -6.31 8.41
N ARG A 64 9.88 -7.04 7.99
CA ARG A 64 8.55 -6.99 8.64
C ARG A 64 8.63 -7.56 10.06
N GLY A 65 7.92 -6.94 10.99
CA GLY A 65 7.86 -7.40 12.38
C GLY A 65 7.24 -8.80 12.52
N LYS A 66 7.66 -9.54 13.54
CA LYS A 66 7.20 -10.91 13.84
C LYS A 66 5.68 -11.01 14.05
N ASN A 67 5.07 -9.97 14.60
CA ASN A 67 3.64 -9.96 14.95
C ASN A 67 2.72 -9.46 13.82
N LYS A 68 3.22 -9.32 12.58
CA LYS A 68 2.38 -8.90 11.44
C LYS A 68 1.45 -10.03 11.03
N LYS A 69 0.14 -9.74 10.93
CA LYS A 69 -0.91 -10.70 10.51
C LYS A 69 -0.63 -11.35 9.14
N SER A 70 0.01 -10.62 8.24
CA SER A 70 0.37 -11.10 6.90
C SER A 70 1.87 -10.95 6.65
N PHE A 71 2.51 -11.99 6.14
CA PHE A 71 3.93 -12.02 5.77
C PHE A 71 4.89 -11.54 6.89
N PRO A 72 4.86 -12.13 8.10
CA PRO A 72 5.79 -11.76 9.17
C PRO A 72 7.23 -12.14 8.82
N GLU A 73 8.21 -11.32 9.23
CA GLU A 73 9.66 -11.51 9.01
C GLU A 73 10.17 -11.46 7.56
N TYR A 74 9.30 -11.24 6.58
CA TYR A 74 9.71 -11.03 5.19
C TYR A 74 10.39 -9.68 5.02
N PHE A 75 11.35 -9.61 4.10
CA PHE A 75 11.88 -8.33 3.62
C PHE A 75 10.91 -7.71 2.61
N THR A 76 10.73 -6.41 2.70
CA THR A 76 9.84 -5.61 1.84
C THR A 76 10.43 -4.23 1.66
N ASP A 77 10.20 -3.63 0.51
CA ASP A 77 10.51 -2.24 0.21
C ASP A 77 9.29 -1.31 0.32
N SER A 78 8.20 -1.85 0.87
CA SER A 78 6.93 -1.18 1.15
C SER A 78 6.30 -1.63 2.47
#